data_AF-K1Z8T9-F1
#
_entry.id   AF-K1Z8T9-F1
#
_cell.length_a   1.000
_cell.length_b   1.000
_cell.length_c   1.000
_cell.angle_alpha   90.00
_cell.angle_beta   90.00
_cell.angle_gamma   90.00
#
_symmetry.space_group_name_H-M   'P 1'
#
loop_
_entity.id
_entity.type
_entity.pdbx_description
1 polymer ?
#
loop_
_entity_poly.entity_id
_entity_poly.type
_entity_poly.pdbx_seq_one_letter_code
_entity_poly.pdbx_strand_id
1 'polypeptide(L)'
;MEMSLSKTESGTGFSGIRVLKVCGVLFILLCFALAFPSPGMSAPTGFPSVHWVDADKDLIQDASIETENLKVIISSKSGNLSFYYLKGRNFEENLFPPILQDFGYKFATDTLAPFEVIPGVAQAEAFETAIYSLRQEPNGEPGKLVIVAVGPPLSGALSLTKRYTFHATGYMYSMEVILSNLSDKEVVLGNAQLGSQGLRLRYGPGIFLDPFAPASFVALKKEGNDVYENPEKLLKGVAGNEYVGIGLKDSYFCVLMETDQPVTLNGTHFDVKPDDPKKRAFTGNTIELGIKPFAIPSRDSKNFTFRFYFGPKILDELKSIHRDMVTDYGFLSTMLLRILQFFTAIYPNFGLAIIFLTVVVRILLYPLTISQTKSMAKMQKIQPLIQDIKDRYKDEPQKFNEEVLKLYQKHEVNPLGGCLPLLLQLPVLIALYNTINIAVELR
;
A
#
# COMPACT_ATOMS: atom_id res chain seq x y z
N MET A 1 63.35 -13.22 54.03
CA MET A 1 62.39 -13.84 53.10
C MET A 1 61.49 -12.72 52.63
N GLU A 2 61.90 -11.97 51.59
CA GLU A 2 61.56 -12.22 50.17
C GLU A 2 60.03 -12.20 49.97
N MET A 3 59.40 -11.42 49.08
CA MET A 3 59.68 -11.05 47.68
C MET A 3 58.54 -10.08 47.26
N SER A 4 58.80 -8.83 46.87
CA SER A 4 58.75 -8.26 45.49
C SER A 4 57.43 -8.29 44.67
N LEU A 5 57.19 -7.17 43.96
CA LEU A 5 56.40 -6.91 42.72
C LEU A 5 54.87 -6.67 42.83
N SER A 6 54.34 -5.44 42.61
CA SER A 6 54.12 -4.70 41.34
C SER A 6 53.02 -5.26 40.42
N LYS A 7 51.87 -4.54 40.29
CA LYS A 7 51.28 -4.06 39.00
C LYS A 7 49.88 -3.42 39.15
N THR A 8 49.78 -2.20 38.60
CA THR A 8 48.70 -1.61 37.77
C THR A 8 47.32 -2.29 37.62
N GLU A 9 46.25 -1.53 37.89
CA GLU A 9 45.03 -1.54 37.07
C GLU A 9 44.49 -0.11 36.89
N SER A 10 44.44 0.31 35.63
CA SER A 10 43.73 1.47 35.09
C SER A 10 42.68 0.92 34.11
N GLY A 11 41.41 1.33 34.22
CA GLY A 11 40.37 0.82 33.32
C GLY A 11 39.02 1.54 33.37
N THR A 12 38.87 2.54 32.50
CA THR A 12 37.67 2.80 31.67
C THR A 12 36.29 2.86 32.33
N GLY A 13 35.96 4.02 32.91
CA GLY A 13 34.61 4.40 33.32
C GLY A 13 34.09 5.67 32.62
N PHE A 14 34.10 5.77 31.29
CA PHE A 14 33.54 6.97 30.60
C PHE A 14 33.09 6.68 29.16
N SER A 15 31.92 6.04 28.96
CA SER A 15 31.26 6.02 27.63
C SER A 15 29.74 5.73 27.65
N GLY A 16 29.21 5.00 28.64
CA GLY A 16 27.80 4.58 28.64
C GLY A 16 26.75 5.69 28.81
N ILE A 17 27.06 6.76 29.53
CA ILE A 17 26.06 7.77 29.95
C ILE A 17 25.68 8.75 28.82
N ARG A 18 26.55 8.97 27.83
CA ARG A 18 26.27 9.91 26.72
C ARG A 18 25.47 9.28 25.60
N VAL A 19 25.66 7.99 25.30
CA VAL A 19 24.85 7.27 24.31
C VAL A 19 23.39 7.13 24.79
N LEU A 20 23.18 6.92 26.10
CA LEU A 20 21.85 6.83 26.70
C LEU A 20 21.06 8.15 26.61
N LYS A 21 21.73 9.31 26.70
CA LYS A 21 21.11 10.63 26.52
C LYS A 21 20.75 10.95 25.06
N VAL A 22 21.54 10.47 24.09
CA VAL A 22 21.23 10.61 22.65
C VAL A 22 20.02 9.75 22.28
N CYS A 23 19.94 8.52 22.81
CA CYS A 23 18.71 7.72 22.71
C CYS A 23 17.52 8.43 23.37
N GLY A 24 17.69 9.06 24.53
CA GLY A 24 16.61 9.75 25.25
C GLY A 24 15.99 10.93 24.49
N VAL A 25 16.80 11.77 23.82
CA VAL A 25 16.27 12.88 23.00
C VAL A 25 15.62 12.38 21.72
N LEU A 26 16.19 11.34 21.09
CA LEU A 26 15.57 10.67 19.95
C LEU A 26 14.23 10.04 20.35
N PHE A 27 14.14 9.45 21.55
CA PHE A 27 12.94 8.83 22.12
C PHE A 27 11.87 9.87 22.48
N ILE A 28 12.25 11.05 22.97
CA ILE A 28 11.31 12.15 23.26
C ILE A 28 10.77 12.76 21.95
N LEU A 29 11.62 12.99 20.94
CA LEU A 29 11.17 13.35 19.60
C LEU A 29 10.32 12.24 18.96
N LEU A 30 10.63 10.97 19.22
CA LEU A 30 9.83 9.81 18.81
C LEU A 30 8.43 9.85 19.43
N CYS A 31 8.34 10.00 20.76
CA CYS A 31 7.06 10.00 21.47
C CYS A 31 6.19 11.20 21.10
N PHE A 32 6.80 12.35 20.81
CA PHE A 32 6.07 13.53 20.35
C PHE A 32 5.62 13.37 18.88
N ALA A 33 6.49 12.90 17.98
CA ALA A 33 6.14 12.69 16.56
C ALA A 33 5.16 11.53 16.33
N LEU A 34 5.07 10.57 17.26
CA LEU A 34 4.06 9.51 17.21
C LEU A 34 2.63 10.03 17.47
N ALA A 35 2.47 11.23 18.06
CA ALA A 35 1.20 11.79 18.49
C ALA A 35 0.63 12.87 17.53
N PHE A 36 1.35 13.29 16.50
CA PHE A 36 0.85 14.27 15.53
C PHE A 36 0.12 13.58 14.38
N PRO A 37 -1.14 13.97 14.07
CA PRO A 37 -1.81 13.54 12.86
C PRO A 37 -1.13 14.16 11.63
N SER A 38 -1.03 13.40 10.53
CA SER A 38 -0.51 13.91 9.26
C SER A 38 -1.26 15.18 8.83
N PRO A 39 -0.57 16.22 8.32
CA PRO A 39 -1.20 17.39 7.71
C PRO A 39 -1.81 17.02 6.35
N GLY A 40 -2.84 16.18 6.36
CA GLY A 40 -3.54 15.68 5.16
C GLY A 40 -5.06 15.71 5.27
N MET A 41 -5.64 15.74 6.47
CA MET A 41 -7.10 15.86 6.64
C MET A 41 -7.50 17.33 6.70
N SER A 42 -7.63 17.97 5.54
CA SER A 42 -8.46 19.18 5.44
C SER A 42 -9.91 18.82 5.78
N ALA A 43 -10.56 19.68 6.57
CA ALA A 43 -12.00 19.58 6.84
C ALA A 43 -12.79 19.62 5.52
N PRO A 44 -13.91 18.90 5.40
CA PRO A 44 -14.65 18.76 4.15
C PRO A 44 -15.08 20.12 3.62
N THR A 45 -14.64 20.47 2.42
CA THR A 45 -15.05 21.72 1.76
C THR A 45 -16.16 21.52 0.73
N GLY A 46 -16.49 20.27 0.38
CA GLY A 46 -17.58 19.92 -0.54
C GLY A 46 -18.43 18.74 -0.05
N PHE A 47 -19.73 18.81 -0.32
CA PHE A 47 -20.62 17.65 -0.20
C PHE A 47 -20.52 16.79 -1.46
N PRO A 48 -20.59 15.46 -1.35
CA PRO A 48 -20.64 14.57 -2.52
C PRO A 48 -21.86 14.93 -3.38
N SER A 49 -21.65 15.15 -4.68
CA SER A 49 -22.72 15.46 -5.65
C SER A 49 -22.98 14.28 -6.58
N VAL A 50 -24.22 14.22 -7.09
CA VAL A 50 -24.64 13.25 -8.10
C VAL A 50 -25.14 14.01 -9.32
N HIS A 51 -24.59 13.66 -10.47
CA HIS A 51 -25.04 14.13 -11.77
C HIS A 51 -25.49 12.94 -12.60
N TRP A 52 -26.69 13.01 -13.16
CA TRP A 52 -27.22 11.98 -14.05
C TRP A 52 -26.73 12.28 -15.46
N VAL A 53 -25.93 11.38 -16.03
CA VAL A 53 -25.26 11.58 -17.32
C VAL A 53 -25.53 10.37 -18.20
N ASP A 54 -25.90 10.61 -19.46
CA ASP A 54 -25.90 9.58 -20.49
C ASP A 54 -24.48 9.45 -21.05
N ALA A 55 -23.67 8.58 -20.43
CA ALA A 55 -22.25 8.43 -20.77
C ALA A 55 -22.04 7.72 -22.12
N ASP A 56 -22.94 6.81 -22.48
CA ASP A 56 -22.85 5.96 -23.66
C ASP A 56 -23.66 6.48 -24.87
N LYS A 57 -24.41 7.58 -24.70
CA LYS A 57 -25.37 8.14 -25.68
C LYS A 57 -26.46 7.16 -26.07
N ASP A 58 -26.89 6.35 -25.13
CA ASP A 58 -27.88 5.29 -25.31
C ASP A 58 -29.25 5.62 -24.71
N LEU A 59 -29.44 6.87 -24.26
CA LEU A 59 -30.63 7.39 -23.59
C LEU A 59 -30.86 6.84 -22.17
N ILE A 60 -29.90 6.08 -21.61
CA ILE A 60 -29.94 5.59 -20.23
C ILE A 60 -29.08 6.51 -19.36
N GLN A 61 -29.65 6.97 -18.24
CA GLN A 61 -28.92 7.83 -17.32
C GLN A 61 -28.05 6.99 -16.38
N ASP A 62 -26.75 7.21 -16.41
CA ASP A 62 -25.79 6.70 -15.44
C ASP A 62 -25.62 7.70 -14.29
N ALA A 63 -25.29 7.19 -13.10
CA ALA A 63 -25.03 8.03 -11.94
C ALA A 63 -23.54 8.41 -11.91
N SER A 64 -23.23 9.68 -12.16
CA SER A 64 -21.89 10.24 -11.94
C SER A 64 -21.82 10.84 -10.54
N ILE A 65 -21.03 10.22 -9.68
CA ILE A 65 -20.74 10.64 -8.31
C ILE A 65 -19.43 11.42 -8.31
N GLU A 66 -19.45 12.59 -7.71
CA GLU A 66 -18.27 13.44 -7.57
C GLU A 66 -18.09 13.84 -6.11
N THR A 67 -16.90 13.59 -5.58
CA THR A 67 -16.49 14.03 -4.23
C THR A 67 -15.20 14.84 -4.35
N GLU A 68 -14.64 15.27 -3.21
CA GLU A 68 -13.37 15.99 -3.17
C GLU A 68 -12.23 15.18 -3.81
N ASN A 69 -12.20 13.86 -3.57
CA ASN A 69 -11.07 13.00 -3.93
C ASN A 69 -11.36 11.94 -5.01
N LEU A 70 -12.63 11.73 -5.37
CA LEU A 70 -13.02 10.70 -6.34
C LEU A 70 -14.13 11.18 -7.27
N LYS A 71 -14.06 10.72 -8.52
CA LYS A 71 -15.15 10.81 -9.49
C LYS A 71 -15.44 9.41 -10.02
N VAL A 72 -16.69 9.01 -9.90
CA VAL A 72 -17.13 7.64 -10.13
C VAL A 72 -18.36 7.65 -11.01
N ILE A 73 -18.46 6.70 -11.94
CA ILE A 73 -19.67 6.50 -12.73
C ILE A 73 -20.18 5.08 -12.48
N ILE A 74 -21.45 5.00 -12.10
CA ILE A 74 -22.19 3.73 -11.97
C ILE A 74 -23.07 3.60 -13.19
N SER A 75 -22.89 2.51 -13.94
CA SER A 75 -23.68 2.26 -15.14
C SER A 75 -25.02 1.63 -14.80
N SER A 76 -26.09 2.18 -15.37
CA SER A 76 -27.45 1.61 -15.26
C SER A 76 -27.59 0.29 -16.02
N LYS A 77 -26.71 -0.04 -16.98
CA LYS A 77 -26.74 -1.32 -17.72
C LYS A 77 -26.29 -2.54 -16.92
N SER A 78 -25.55 -2.34 -15.84
CA SER A 78 -24.97 -3.44 -15.05
C SER A 78 -25.09 -3.23 -13.54
N GLY A 79 -25.44 -2.00 -13.12
CA GLY A 79 -25.38 -1.58 -11.74
C GLY A 79 -23.96 -1.64 -11.17
N ASN A 80 -22.93 -1.77 -12.01
CA ASN A 80 -21.52 -1.83 -11.63
C ASN A 80 -20.85 -0.47 -11.86
N LEU A 81 -19.65 -0.32 -11.30
CA LEU A 81 -18.78 0.81 -11.56
C LEU A 81 -18.19 0.69 -12.97
N SER A 82 -18.45 1.67 -13.83
CA SER A 82 -17.89 1.73 -15.19
C SER A 82 -16.63 2.58 -15.26
N PHE A 83 -16.56 3.63 -14.44
CA PHE A 83 -15.46 4.58 -14.44
C PHE A 83 -15.11 5.01 -13.01
N TYR A 84 -13.81 5.10 -12.72
CA TYR A 84 -13.33 5.59 -11.44
C TYR A 84 -12.06 6.42 -11.66
N TYR A 85 -12.08 7.64 -11.16
CA TYR A 85 -11.05 8.64 -11.33
C TYR A 85 -10.65 9.23 -9.99
N LEU A 86 -9.33 9.32 -9.78
CA LEU A 86 -8.77 9.91 -8.58
C LEU A 86 -8.48 11.39 -8.78
N LYS A 87 -8.99 12.18 -7.84
CA LYS A 87 -8.67 13.60 -7.71
C LYS A 87 -7.77 13.76 -6.49
N GLY A 88 -6.51 14.08 -6.72
CA GLY A 88 -5.57 14.45 -5.66
C GLY A 88 -5.15 15.91 -5.78
N ARG A 89 -4.66 16.50 -4.68
CA ARG A 89 -4.14 17.89 -4.69
C ARG A 89 -2.98 18.12 -5.68
N ASN A 90 -2.20 17.07 -5.99
CA ASN A 90 -1.03 17.11 -6.87
C ASN A 90 -1.04 16.06 -8.01
N PHE A 91 -2.10 15.25 -8.13
CA PHE A 91 -2.18 14.23 -9.18
C PHE A 91 -3.62 14.02 -9.64
N GLU A 92 -3.76 13.78 -10.94
CA GLU A 92 -4.99 13.44 -11.64
C GLU A 92 -4.70 12.14 -12.41
N GLU A 93 -5.15 11.00 -11.89
CA GLU A 93 -4.85 9.69 -12.49
C GLU A 93 -6.13 8.88 -12.77
N ASN A 94 -6.25 8.40 -14.00
CA ASN A 94 -7.27 7.46 -14.46
C ASN A 94 -6.84 6.03 -14.14
N LEU A 95 -7.26 5.44 -13.02
CA LEU A 95 -6.90 4.05 -12.68
C LEU A 95 -7.67 2.97 -13.48
N PHE A 96 -8.36 3.38 -14.54
CA PHE A 96 -9.27 2.57 -15.32
C PHE A 96 -9.05 2.78 -16.82
N PRO A 97 -9.48 1.82 -17.66
CA PRO A 97 -8.94 1.52 -18.99
C PRO A 97 -8.92 2.59 -20.07
N PRO A 98 -9.50 3.81 -19.94
CA PRO A 98 -9.14 4.91 -20.83
C PRO A 98 -7.63 5.05 -21.07
N ILE A 99 -6.79 4.84 -20.06
CA ILE A 99 -5.33 4.91 -20.24
C ILE A 99 -4.83 3.97 -21.35
N LEU A 100 -5.24 2.71 -21.33
CA LEU A 100 -4.77 1.75 -22.35
C LEU A 100 -5.40 2.03 -23.73
N GLN A 101 -6.64 2.55 -23.78
CA GLN A 101 -7.26 3.00 -25.03
C GLN A 101 -6.52 4.20 -25.63
N ASP A 102 -6.11 5.16 -24.79
CA ASP A 102 -5.29 6.31 -25.19
C ASP A 102 -3.92 5.88 -25.74
N PHE A 103 -3.38 4.76 -25.26
CA PHE A 103 -2.16 4.13 -25.80
C PHE A 103 -2.39 3.21 -27.02
N GLY A 104 -3.62 3.14 -27.54
CA GLY A 104 -3.98 2.39 -28.74
C GLY A 104 -4.22 0.90 -28.53
N TYR A 105 -4.53 0.47 -27.31
CA TYR A 105 -5.04 -0.88 -27.02
C TYR A 105 -6.57 -0.86 -27.05
N LYS A 106 -7.19 -1.65 -27.94
CA LYS A 106 -8.65 -1.80 -27.98
C LYS A 106 -9.11 -2.84 -26.97
N PHE A 107 -10.07 -2.47 -26.13
CA PHE A 107 -10.78 -3.41 -25.26
C PHE A 107 -12.22 -3.51 -25.76
N ALA A 108 -12.84 -4.68 -25.62
CA ALA A 108 -14.30 -4.76 -25.71
C ALA A 108 -14.88 -3.96 -24.53
N THR A 109 -15.78 -3.02 -24.77
CA THR A 109 -16.40 -2.16 -23.75
C THR A 109 -17.00 -2.97 -22.59
N ASP A 110 -17.40 -4.20 -22.88
CA ASP A 110 -17.98 -5.21 -21.99
C ASP A 110 -16.98 -5.76 -20.96
N THR A 111 -15.66 -5.61 -21.20
CA THR A 111 -14.60 -6.03 -20.28
C THR A 111 -14.22 -4.96 -19.23
N LEU A 112 -14.88 -3.80 -19.24
CA LEU A 112 -14.55 -2.66 -18.36
C LEU A 112 -15.38 -2.65 -17.07
N ALA A 113 -15.98 -3.77 -16.68
CA ALA A 113 -16.64 -3.95 -15.38
C ALA A 113 -15.65 -4.62 -14.38
N PRO A 114 -14.82 -3.84 -13.66
CA PRO A 114 -13.78 -4.36 -12.79
C PRO A 114 -14.30 -5.05 -11.55
N PHE A 115 -15.52 -4.71 -11.16
CA PHE A 115 -16.21 -5.26 -10.00
C PHE A 115 -17.56 -5.76 -10.45
N GLU A 116 -17.69 -7.08 -10.53
CA GLU A 116 -18.93 -7.72 -10.94
C GLU A 116 -19.38 -8.75 -9.92
N VAL A 117 -20.62 -8.61 -9.47
CA VAL A 117 -21.27 -9.48 -8.51
C VAL A 117 -22.03 -10.57 -9.26
N ILE A 118 -21.65 -11.83 -9.06
CA ILE A 118 -22.21 -12.99 -9.76
C ILE A 118 -22.80 -13.95 -8.72
N PRO A 119 -24.14 -14.01 -8.56
CA PRO A 119 -24.78 -14.96 -7.68
C PRO A 119 -24.61 -16.41 -8.17
N GLY A 120 -24.48 -17.37 -7.25
CA GLY A 120 -24.29 -18.79 -7.53
C GLY A 120 -25.55 -19.52 -7.99
N VAL A 121 -26.25 -18.99 -8.99
CA VAL A 121 -27.49 -19.57 -9.54
C VAL A 121 -27.34 -19.88 -11.03
N ALA A 122 -28.17 -20.78 -11.54
CA ALA A 122 -28.28 -20.96 -12.98
C ALA A 122 -28.73 -19.65 -13.64
N GLN A 123 -28.20 -19.35 -14.83
CA GLN A 123 -28.50 -18.12 -15.58
C GLN A 123 -28.10 -16.81 -14.86
N ALA A 124 -27.06 -16.84 -14.03
CA ALA A 124 -26.53 -15.64 -13.39
C ALA A 124 -26.13 -14.54 -14.39
N GLU A 125 -25.76 -14.90 -15.63
CA GLU A 125 -25.47 -14.00 -16.76
C GLU A 125 -26.62 -13.03 -17.07
N ALA A 126 -27.86 -13.38 -16.71
CA ALA A 126 -29.00 -12.48 -16.85
C ALA A 126 -28.92 -11.25 -15.93
N PHE A 127 -28.17 -11.31 -14.82
CA PHE A 127 -27.89 -10.12 -14.00
C PHE A 127 -26.83 -9.20 -14.60
N GLU A 128 -26.02 -9.70 -15.54
CA GLU A 128 -24.95 -8.94 -16.21
C GLU A 128 -25.52 -8.11 -17.37
N THR A 129 -26.57 -8.61 -18.02
CA THR A 129 -27.24 -7.97 -19.17
C THR A 129 -28.51 -7.19 -18.78
N ALA A 130 -28.87 -7.20 -17.50
CA ALA A 130 -30.08 -6.55 -17.00
C ALA A 130 -29.90 -5.04 -16.76
N ILE A 131 -30.91 -4.25 -17.10
CA ILE A 131 -30.95 -2.81 -16.79
C ILE A 131 -31.34 -2.62 -15.32
N TYR A 132 -30.48 -1.96 -14.54
CA TYR A 132 -30.69 -1.61 -13.14
C TYR A 132 -31.36 -0.25 -13.01
N SER A 133 -32.29 -0.13 -12.06
CA SER A 133 -32.84 1.16 -11.64
C SER A 133 -31.90 1.79 -10.61
N LEU A 134 -31.20 2.85 -11.01
CA LEU A 134 -30.37 3.66 -10.10
C LEU A 134 -31.21 4.71 -9.39
N ARG A 135 -31.04 4.84 -8.07
CA ARG A 135 -31.70 5.87 -7.25
C ARG A 135 -30.75 6.36 -6.17
N GLN A 136 -30.83 7.65 -5.84
CA GLN A 136 -30.17 8.21 -4.67
C GLN A 136 -31.06 8.09 -3.44
N GLU A 137 -30.50 7.65 -2.31
CA GLU A 137 -31.25 7.58 -1.06
C GLU A 137 -31.34 8.98 -0.41
N PRO A 138 -32.55 9.51 -0.12
CA PRO A 138 -32.74 10.91 0.25
C PRO A 138 -32.30 11.26 1.69
N ASN A 139 -32.03 10.29 2.56
CA ASN A 139 -31.71 10.48 3.99
C ASN A 139 -30.38 9.80 4.38
N GLY A 140 -29.30 10.10 3.67
CA GLY A 140 -27.96 9.70 4.10
C GLY A 140 -27.52 10.43 5.38
N GLU A 141 -26.68 9.79 6.20
CA GLU A 141 -25.96 10.49 7.27
C GLU A 141 -25.17 11.69 6.68
N PRO A 142 -25.05 12.82 7.42
CA PRO A 142 -24.31 13.98 6.92
C PRO A 142 -22.89 13.60 6.49
N GLY A 143 -22.53 13.90 5.25
CA GLY A 143 -21.23 13.56 4.67
C GLY A 143 -21.15 12.20 3.97
N LYS A 144 -22.27 11.47 3.84
CA LYS A 144 -22.36 10.24 3.03
C LYS A 144 -23.33 10.41 1.87
N LEU A 145 -23.01 9.78 0.76
CA LEU A 145 -23.87 9.66 -0.41
C LEU A 145 -24.15 8.19 -0.69
N VAL A 146 -25.43 7.84 -0.81
CA VAL A 146 -25.85 6.46 -1.07
C VAL A 146 -26.58 6.36 -2.40
N ILE A 147 -26.08 5.48 -3.26
CA ILE A 147 -26.70 5.11 -4.54
C ILE A 147 -27.12 3.65 -4.48
N VAL A 148 -28.37 3.39 -4.82
CA VAL A 148 -28.94 2.04 -4.86
C VAL A 148 -29.20 1.68 -6.32
N ALA A 149 -28.60 0.58 -6.76
CA ALA A 149 -28.86 -0.05 -8.04
C ALA A 149 -29.73 -1.30 -7.82
N VAL A 150 -30.98 -1.25 -8.25
CA VAL A 150 -31.93 -2.36 -8.10
C VAL A 150 -32.04 -3.11 -9.42
N GLY A 151 -31.62 -4.37 -9.44
CA GLY A 151 -31.73 -5.25 -10.59
C GLY A 151 -33.13 -5.88 -10.69
N PRO A 152 -33.59 -6.19 -11.91
CA PRO A 152 -34.84 -6.92 -12.10
C PRO A 152 -34.75 -8.32 -11.49
N PRO A 153 -35.87 -8.88 -11.00
CA PRO A 153 -35.86 -10.21 -10.42
C PRO A 153 -35.64 -11.29 -11.48
N LEU A 154 -34.62 -12.12 -11.28
CA LEU A 154 -34.31 -13.25 -12.14
C LEU A 154 -35.42 -14.32 -12.02
N SER A 155 -36.11 -14.56 -13.13
CA SER A 155 -37.23 -15.52 -13.23
C SER A 155 -38.30 -15.33 -12.13
N GLY A 156 -38.43 -14.12 -11.59
CA GLY A 156 -39.35 -13.78 -10.50
C GLY A 156 -38.98 -14.32 -9.10
N ALA A 157 -37.84 -15.00 -8.95
CA ALA A 157 -37.48 -15.69 -7.70
C ALA A 157 -36.39 -15.00 -6.88
N LEU A 158 -35.39 -14.40 -7.54
CA LEU A 158 -34.24 -13.78 -6.86
C LEU A 158 -34.01 -12.36 -7.39
N SER A 159 -33.91 -11.37 -6.51
CA SER A 159 -33.53 -10.00 -6.86
C SER A 159 -32.14 -9.67 -6.30
N LEU A 160 -31.35 -8.95 -7.10
CA LEU A 160 -30.03 -8.45 -6.75
C LEU A 160 -30.09 -6.93 -6.63
N THR A 161 -29.82 -6.41 -5.43
CA THR A 161 -29.69 -4.98 -5.17
C THR A 161 -28.27 -4.67 -4.72
N LYS A 162 -27.67 -3.62 -5.28
CA LYS A 162 -26.33 -3.13 -4.92
C LYS A 162 -26.47 -1.74 -4.31
N ARG A 163 -26.02 -1.57 -3.08
CA ARG A 163 -26.05 -0.29 -2.36
C ARG A 163 -24.63 0.23 -2.19
N TYR A 164 -24.31 1.30 -2.91
CA TYR A 164 -23.02 1.97 -2.86
C TYR A 164 -23.07 3.13 -1.87
N THR A 165 -22.14 3.17 -0.92
CA THR A 165 -21.99 4.28 0.03
C THR A 165 -20.63 4.94 -0.18
N PHE A 166 -20.67 6.22 -0.55
CA PHE A 166 -19.49 7.07 -0.71
C PHE A 166 -19.40 8.05 0.45
N HIS A 167 -18.18 8.33 0.89
CA HIS A 167 -17.91 9.35 1.91
C HIS A 167 -17.45 10.65 1.24
N ALA A 168 -17.71 11.79 1.87
CA ALA A 168 -17.30 13.10 1.36
C ALA A 168 -15.78 13.22 1.22
N THR A 169 -15.04 12.56 2.11
CA THR A 169 -13.56 12.61 2.19
C THR A 169 -12.97 11.21 2.15
N GLY A 170 -11.76 11.11 1.60
CA GLY A 170 -10.99 9.87 1.52
C GLY A 170 -11.23 9.08 0.23
N TYR A 171 -10.56 7.94 0.14
CA TYR A 171 -10.47 7.11 -1.06
C TYR A 171 -11.31 5.82 -0.97
N MET A 172 -12.23 5.79 -0.02
CA MET A 172 -13.01 4.61 0.33
C MET A 172 -14.47 4.72 -0.07
N TYR A 173 -15.01 3.59 -0.51
CA TYR A 173 -16.44 3.38 -0.62
C TYR A 173 -16.79 1.96 -0.19
N SER A 174 -18.03 1.75 0.23
CA SER A 174 -18.56 0.41 0.48
C SER A 174 -19.66 0.07 -0.51
N MET A 175 -19.74 -1.21 -0.85
CA MET A 175 -20.82 -1.79 -1.63
C MET A 175 -21.45 -2.88 -0.79
N GLU A 176 -22.74 -2.75 -0.51
CA GLU A 176 -23.53 -3.83 0.06
C GLU A 176 -24.33 -4.51 -1.04
N VAL A 177 -24.17 -5.81 -1.14
CA VAL A 177 -24.91 -6.67 -2.04
C VAL A 177 -26.04 -7.32 -1.26
N ILE A 178 -27.27 -7.02 -1.64
CA ILE A 178 -28.49 -7.54 -1.02
C ILE A 178 -29.13 -8.51 -2.01
N LEU A 179 -29.14 -9.79 -1.64
CA LEU A 179 -29.83 -10.84 -2.38
C LEU A 179 -31.17 -11.12 -1.70
N SER A 180 -32.27 -10.88 -2.40
CA SER A 180 -33.62 -11.06 -1.86
C SER A 180 -34.34 -12.19 -2.56
N ASN A 181 -34.80 -13.18 -1.80
CA ASN A 181 -35.63 -14.27 -2.30
C ASN A 181 -37.10 -13.84 -2.31
N LEU A 182 -37.66 -13.62 -3.51
CA LEU A 182 -39.04 -13.21 -3.70
C LEU A 182 -40.01 -14.39 -3.79
N SER A 183 -39.49 -15.62 -3.81
CA SER A 183 -40.28 -16.84 -3.96
C SER A 183 -40.78 -17.39 -2.62
N ASP A 184 -41.76 -18.29 -2.72
CA ASP A 184 -42.33 -19.01 -1.57
C ASP A 184 -41.53 -20.28 -1.21
N LYS A 185 -40.36 -20.48 -1.83
CA LYS A 185 -39.46 -21.62 -1.60
C LYS A 185 -38.07 -21.15 -1.22
N GLU A 186 -37.32 -21.99 -0.53
CA GLU A 186 -35.91 -21.74 -0.27
C GLU A 186 -35.11 -21.76 -1.58
N VAL A 187 -34.20 -20.79 -1.74
CA VAL A 187 -33.28 -20.72 -2.87
C VAL A 187 -31.87 -21.00 -2.36
N VAL A 188 -31.26 -22.06 -2.88
CA VAL A 188 -29.87 -22.42 -2.58
C VAL A 188 -28.97 -21.78 -3.63
N LEU A 189 -27.97 -21.03 -3.18
CA LEU A 189 -26.94 -20.44 -4.02
C LEU A 189 -25.62 -21.21 -3.86
N GLY A 190 -25.09 -21.67 -4.99
CA GLY A 190 -23.89 -22.50 -5.06
C GLY A 190 -24.14 -23.95 -4.67
N ASN A 191 -23.13 -24.78 -4.89
CA ASN A 191 -23.13 -26.21 -4.58
C ASN A 191 -21.70 -26.62 -4.20
N ALA A 192 -21.52 -26.95 -2.92
CA ALA A 192 -20.24 -27.32 -2.35
C ALA A 192 -19.67 -28.62 -2.93
N GLN A 193 -20.54 -29.57 -3.32
CA GLN A 193 -20.11 -30.84 -3.92
C GLN A 193 -19.55 -30.64 -5.33
N LEU A 194 -20.02 -29.63 -6.05
CA LEU A 194 -19.54 -29.23 -7.37
C LEU A 194 -18.45 -28.15 -7.31
N GLY A 195 -18.02 -27.73 -6.11
CA GLY A 195 -17.05 -26.65 -5.92
C GLY A 195 -17.54 -25.27 -6.36
N SER A 196 -18.85 -25.12 -6.62
CA SER A 196 -19.45 -23.84 -7.04
C SER A 196 -19.76 -22.97 -5.84
N GLN A 197 -19.50 -21.68 -5.96
CA GLN A 197 -19.62 -20.69 -4.88
C GLN A 197 -21.03 -20.10 -4.82
N GLY A 198 -21.48 -19.65 -3.65
CA GLY A 198 -22.80 -19.05 -3.46
C GLY A 198 -22.89 -17.61 -3.95
N LEU A 199 -21.80 -16.86 -3.82
CA LEU A 199 -21.66 -15.52 -4.39
C LEU A 199 -20.22 -15.36 -4.84
N ARG A 200 -20.01 -14.81 -6.05
CA ARG A 200 -18.69 -14.48 -6.56
C ARG A 200 -18.61 -12.99 -6.81
N LEU A 201 -17.48 -12.39 -6.46
CA LEU A 201 -17.16 -11.01 -6.81
C LEU A 201 -15.90 -11.03 -7.68
N ARG A 202 -16.03 -10.58 -8.93
CA ARG A 202 -14.92 -10.47 -9.87
C ARG A 202 -14.12 -9.19 -9.59
N TYR A 203 -12.81 -9.30 -9.63
CA TYR A 203 -11.81 -8.25 -9.48
C TYR A 203 -10.95 -8.23 -10.75
N GLY A 204 -11.13 -7.22 -11.60
CA GLY A 204 -10.60 -7.19 -12.97
C GLY A 204 -11.68 -7.55 -14.01
N PRO A 205 -11.38 -7.58 -15.32
CA PRO A 205 -10.05 -7.55 -15.93
C PRO A 205 -9.38 -6.18 -16.11
N GLY A 206 -10.09 -5.07 -15.89
CA GLY A 206 -9.66 -3.71 -16.25
C GLY A 206 -8.97 -2.88 -15.16
N ILE A 207 -8.40 -3.49 -14.12
CA ILE A 207 -7.76 -2.73 -13.03
C ILE A 207 -6.27 -2.55 -13.35
N PHE A 208 -5.89 -1.33 -13.72
CA PHE A 208 -4.50 -0.98 -14.06
C PHE A 208 -4.08 0.25 -13.27
N LEU A 209 -3.08 0.09 -12.40
CA LEU A 209 -2.50 1.23 -11.67
C LEU A 209 -1.54 1.99 -12.58
N ASP A 210 -0.53 1.27 -13.08
CA ASP A 210 0.39 1.75 -14.10
C ASP A 210 0.67 0.56 -15.05
N PRO A 211 0.39 0.67 -16.35
CA PRO A 211 0.59 -0.42 -17.29
C PRO A 211 2.07 -0.73 -17.57
N PHE A 212 3.00 0.14 -17.16
CA PHE A 212 4.44 0.00 -17.37
C PHE A 212 5.22 -0.29 -16.08
N ALA A 213 4.67 0.02 -14.91
CA ALA A 213 5.29 -0.32 -13.63
C ALA A 213 4.92 -1.74 -13.15
N PRO A 214 5.83 -2.43 -12.42
CA PRO A 214 5.49 -3.70 -11.81
C PRO A 214 4.44 -3.52 -10.70
N ALA A 215 3.31 -4.19 -10.84
CA ALA A 215 2.28 -4.28 -9.81
C ALA A 215 2.34 -5.63 -9.08
N SER A 216 2.03 -5.64 -7.79
CA SER A 216 1.96 -6.83 -6.96
C SER A 216 0.53 -7.06 -6.46
N PHE A 217 0.13 -8.33 -6.43
CA PHE A 217 -1.13 -8.75 -5.83
C PHE A 217 -0.99 -8.86 -4.32
N VAL A 218 -2.06 -8.52 -3.61
CA VAL A 218 -2.10 -8.53 -2.15
C VAL A 218 -3.32 -9.36 -1.73
N ALA A 219 -3.11 -10.56 -1.21
CA ALA A 219 -4.18 -11.34 -0.60
C ALA A 219 -4.37 -10.91 0.85
N LEU A 220 -5.58 -10.43 1.19
CA LEU A 220 -5.87 -9.83 2.49
C LEU A 220 -6.33 -10.91 3.46
N LYS A 221 -5.68 -11.00 4.62
CA LYS A 221 -6.13 -11.85 5.75
C LYS A 221 -6.89 -11.01 6.76
N LYS A 222 -7.52 -11.65 7.75
CA LYS A 222 -8.18 -10.93 8.85
C LYS A 222 -7.17 -10.01 9.59
N GLU A 223 -5.94 -10.49 9.76
CA GLU A 223 -4.81 -9.72 10.24
C GLU A 223 -3.63 -9.94 9.29
N GLY A 224 -3.09 -8.84 8.75
CA GLY A 224 -2.01 -8.88 7.76
C GLY A 224 -2.44 -9.21 6.33
N ASN A 225 -1.45 -9.49 5.50
CA ASN A 225 -1.58 -9.70 4.06
C ASN A 225 -0.42 -10.54 3.51
N ASP A 226 -0.69 -11.28 2.44
CA ASP A 226 0.34 -11.96 1.66
C ASP A 226 0.52 -11.24 0.32
N VAL A 227 1.76 -11.03 -0.10
CA VAL A 227 2.08 -10.30 -1.34
C VAL A 227 2.65 -11.26 -2.37
N TYR A 228 2.13 -11.16 -3.60
CA TYR A 228 2.51 -12.01 -4.72
C TYR A 228 2.86 -11.18 -5.95
N GLU A 229 4.00 -11.46 -6.56
CA GLU A 229 4.50 -10.72 -7.73
C GLU A 229 3.71 -10.98 -9.01
N ASN A 230 3.03 -12.13 -9.11
CA ASN A 230 2.36 -12.55 -10.32
C ASN A 230 1.11 -13.41 -10.00
N PRO A 231 0.15 -13.51 -10.92
CA PRO A 231 -1.11 -14.22 -10.70
C PRO A 231 -0.89 -15.72 -10.46
N GLU A 232 0.09 -16.36 -11.09
CA GLU A 232 0.34 -17.79 -10.89
C GLU A 232 0.80 -18.11 -9.46
N LYS A 233 1.72 -17.30 -8.92
CA LYS A 233 2.18 -17.40 -7.53
C LYS A 233 1.06 -17.09 -6.56
N LEU A 234 0.22 -16.10 -6.87
CA LEU A 234 -1.00 -15.82 -6.10
C LEU A 234 -1.88 -17.07 -6.06
N LEU A 235 -2.29 -17.62 -7.20
CA LEU A 235 -3.21 -18.77 -7.26
C LEU A 235 -2.65 -20.01 -6.55
N LYS A 236 -1.34 -20.27 -6.67
CA LYS A 236 -0.68 -21.35 -5.94
C LYS A 236 -0.59 -21.09 -4.43
N GLY A 237 -0.35 -19.84 -4.02
CA GLY A 237 -0.20 -19.47 -2.61
C GLY A 237 -1.52 -19.32 -1.86
N VAL A 238 -2.60 -18.95 -2.54
CA VAL A 238 -3.94 -18.82 -1.96
C VAL A 238 -4.70 -20.15 -1.91
N ALA A 239 -4.25 -21.17 -2.66
CA ALA A 239 -4.89 -22.48 -2.69
C ALA A 239 -4.99 -23.10 -1.29
N GLY A 240 -6.22 -23.41 -0.87
CA GLY A 240 -6.50 -24.04 0.43
C GLY A 240 -6.50 -23.10 1.63
N ASN A 241 -6.23 -21.81 1.44
CA ASN A 241 -6.26 -20.79 2.49
C ASN A 241 -7.51 -19.89 2.35
N GLU A 242 -8.06 -19.46 3.47
CA GLU A 242 -9.14 -18.48 3.50
C GLU A 242 -8.57 -17.07 3.63
N TYR A 243 -9.09 -16.17 2.80
CA TYR A 243 -8.76 -14.75 2.82
C TYR A 243 -10.03 -13.94 3.10
N VAL A 244 -9.89 -12.64 3.33
CA VAL A 244 -11.02 -11.71 3.47
C VAL A 244 -11.08 -10.73 2.31
N GLY A 245 -10.12 -10.77 1.39
CA GLY A 245 -10.05 -9.83 0.28
C GLY A 245 -8.84 -10.03 -0.63
N ILE A 246 -8.77 -9.19 -1.65
CA ILE A 246 -7.67 -9.08 -2.60
C ILE A 246 -7.37 -7.61 -2.86
N GLY A 247 -6.17 -7.31 -3.30
CA GLY A 247 -5.83 -6.04 -3.87
C GLY A 247 -4.70 -6.11 -4.87
N LEU A 248 -4.49 -4.99 -5.53
CA LEU A 248 -3.36 -4.70 -6.39
C LEU A 248 -2.65 -3.47 -5.84
N LYS A 249 -1.32 -3.50 -5.81
CA LYS A 249 -0.52 -2.34 -5.42
C LYS A 249 0.66 -2.14 -6.37
N ASP A 250 1.07 -0.90 -6.53
CA ASP A 250 2.33 -0.53 -7.16
C ASP A 250 3.20 0.25 -6.16
N SER A 251 4.14 1.08 -6.64
CA SER A 251 4.99 1.93 -5.81
C SER A 251 4.23 3.03 -5.06
N TYR A 252 3.09 3.51 -5.55
CA TYR A 252 2.39 4.72 -5.08
C TYR A 252 0.93 4.47 -4.72
N PHE A 253 0.19 3.73 -5.54
CA PHE A 253 -1.23 3.47 -5.43
C PHE A 253 -1.51 2.04 -4.99
N CYS A 254 -2.70 1.86 -4.42
CA CYS A 254 -3.26 0.54 -4.20
C CYS A 254 -4.77 0.54 -4.39
N VAL A 255 -5.24 -0.62 -4.81
CA VAL A 255 -6.64 -0.94 -4.96
C VAL A 255 -6.90 -2.16 -4.12
N LEU A 256 -7.69 -2.01 -3.08
CA LEU A 256 -8.01 -3.07 -2.14
C LEU A 256 -9.51 -3.31 -2.16
N MET A 257 -9.88 -4.58 -2.08
CA MET A 257 -11.25 -5.03 -1.94
C MET A 257 -11.30 -6.08 -0.85
N GLU A 258 -12.11 -5.85 0.17
CA GLU A 258 -12.28 -6.77 1.29
C GLU A 258 -13.75 -6.95 1.65
N THR A 259 -14.03 -8.02 2.37
CA THR A 259 -15.34 -8.36 2.90
C THR A 259 -15.20 -8.86 4.34
N ASP A 260 -16.32 -8.87 5.07
CA ASP A 260 -16.35 -9.35 6.46
C ASP A 260 -16.34 -10.89 6.56
N GLN A 261 -16.62 -11.58 5.45
CA GLN A 261 -16.70 -13.03 5.40
C GLN A 261 -15.44 -13.64 4.76
N PRO A 262 -15.03 -14.86 5.17
CA PRO A 262 -13.95 -15.55 4.49
C PRO A 262 -14.34 -15.90 3.06
N VAL A 263 -13.41 -15.64 2.14
CA VAL A 263 -13.54 -15.90 0.70
C VAL A 263 -12.41 -16.81 0.22
N THR A 264 -12.73 -17.64 -0.77
CA THR A 264 -11.76 -18.38 -1.55
C THR A 264 -11.37 -17.55 -2.78
N LEU A 265 -10.07 -17.44 -3.05
CA LEU A 265 -9.56 -16.69 -4.19
C LEU A 265 -9.26 -17.65 -5.35
N ASN A 266 -9.91 -17.42 -6.49
CA ASN A 266 -9.64 -18.08 -7.76
C ASN A 266 -9.30 -17.03 -8.81
N GLY A 267 -8.76 -17.42 -9.95
CA GLY A 267 -8.48 -16.45 -10.99
C GLY A 267 -7.95 -17.06 -12.27
N THR A 268 -7.98 -16.23 -13.30
CA THR A 268 -7.49 -16.52 -14.64
C THR A 268 -6.69 -15.33 -15.12
N HIS A 269 -5.70 -15.58 -15.96
CA HIS A 269 -4.99 -14.55 -16.69
C HIS A 269 -5.34 -14.69 -18.18
N PHE A 270 -5.36 -13.58 -18.90
CA PHE A 270 -5.59 -13.57 -20.34
C PHE A 270 -4.63 -12.57 -20.98
N ASP A 271 -4.17 -12.91 -22.18
CA ASP A 271 -3.25 -12.07 -22.93
C ASP A 271 -4.03 -11.09 -23.82
N VAL A 272 -3.76 -9.80 -23.62
CA VAL A 272 -4.21 -8.70 -24.46
C VAL A 272 -3.10 -8.39 -25.46
N LYS A 273 -3.34 -8.77 -26.72
CA LYS A 273 -2.42 -8.48 -27.82
C LYS A 273 -2.67 -7.06 -28.34
N PRO A 274 -1.61 -6.25 -28.57
CA PRO A 274 -1.75 -4.97 -29.23
C PRO A 274 -2.08 -5.13 -30.72
N ASP A 275 -2.79 -4.14 -31.28
CA ASP A 275 -3.01 -4.01 -32.73
C ASP A 275 -1.68 -3.82 -33.50
N ASP A 276 -0.67 -3.21 -32.86
CA ASP A 276 0.68 -3.05 -33.41
C ASP A 276 1.61 -4.16 -32.90
N PRO A 277 2.15 -5.04 -33.77
CA PRO A 277 3.04 -6.14 -33.39
C PRO A 277 4.37 -5.71 -32.77
N LYS A 278 4.73 -4.42 -32.81
CA LYS A 278 5.92 -3.87 -32.13
C LYS A 278 5.68 -3.48 -30.67
N LYS A 279 4.42 -3.41 -30.23
CA LYS A 279 4.07 -3.06 -28.85
C LYS A 279 4.12 -4.30 -27.95
N ARG A 280 4.40 -4.08 -26.67
CA ARG A 280 4.42 -5.15 -25.66
C ARG A 280 3.01 -5.69 -25.46
N ALA A 281 2.86 -7.02 -25.44
CA ALA A 281 1.64 -7.69 -25.02
C ALA A 281 1.36 -7.41 -23.54
N PHE A 282 0.10 -7.20 -23.20
CA PHE A 282 -0.33 -6.91 -21.85
C PHE A 282 -1.07 -8.13 -21.29
N THR A 283 -0.79 -8.56 -20.06
CA THR A 283 -1.52 -9.66 -19.44
C THR A 283 -2.54 -9.09 -18.47
N GLY A 284 -3.82 -9.21 -18.83
CA GLY A 284 -4.90 -8.86 -17.93
C GLY A 284 -5.18 -10.00 -16.95
N ASN A 285 -5.62 -9.65 -15.75
CA ASN A 285 -5.86 -10.60 -14.68
C ASN A 285 -7.29 -10.45 -14.17
N THR A 286 -7.94 -11.58 -13.98
CA THR A 286 -9.28 -11.66 -13.42
C THR A 286 -9.21 -12.55 -12.19
N ILE A 287 -9.52 -11.98 -11.02
CA ILE A 287 -9.55 -12.71 -9.75
C ILE A 287 -10.99 -12.75 -9.29
N GLU A 288 -11.47 -13.93 -8.88
CA GLU A 288 -12.81 -14.12 -8.32
C GLU A 288 -12.70 -14.39 -6.82
N LEU A 289 -13.45 -13.63 -6.02
CA LEU A 289 -13.65 -13.88 -4.61
C LEU A 289 -14.93 -14.69 -4.45
N GLY A 290 -14.79 -15.96 -4.09
CA GLY A 290 -15.89 -16.87 -3.87
C GLY A 290 -16.30 -16.91 -2.40
N ILE A 291 -17.56 -16.61 -2.10
CA ILE A 291 -18.20 -16.90 -0.82
C ILE A 291 -18.82 -18.30 -0.89
N LYS A 292 -18.61 -19.10 0.15
CA LYS A 292 -19.13 -20.46 0.26
C LYS A 292 -20.64 -20.52 0.02
N PRO A 293 -21.17 -21.64 -0.51
CA PRO A 293 -22.60 -21.84 -0.74
C PRO A 293 -23.45 -21.54 0.50
N PHE A 294 -24.63 -20.96 0.26
CA PHE A 294 -25.61 -20.66 1.30
C PHE A 294 -27.02 -20.72 0.73
N ALA A 295 -28.00 -20.87 1.61
CA ALA A 295 -29.41 -20.78 1.25
C ALA A 295 -30.02 -19.48 1.76
N ILE A 296 -31.02 -18.98 1.03
CA ILE A 296 -31.85 -17.86 1.45
C ILE A 296 -33.27 -18.41 1.65
N PRO A 297 -33.82 -18.32 2.87
CA PRO A 297 -35.20 -18.72 3.15
C PRO A 297 -36.22 -17.98 2.26
N SER A 298 -37.43 -18.53 2.19
CA SER A 298 -38.52 -17.87 1.48
C SER A 298 -38.80 -16.48 2.03
N ARG A 299 -38.99 -15.49 1.14
CA ARG A 299 -39.28 -14.09 1.47
C ARG A 299 -38.23 -13.43 2.36
N ASP A 300 -37.01 -13.96 2.38
CA ASP A 300 -35.89 -13.44 3.17
C ASP A 300 -34.81 -12.82 2.27
N SER A 301 -33.90 -12.09 2.89
CA SER A 301 -32.78 -11.42 2.21
C SER A 301 -31.48 -11.63 2.96
N LYS A 302 -30.38 -11.71 2.20
CA LYS A 302 -29.03 -11.81 2.76
C LYS A 302 -28.13 -10.73 2.22
N ASN A 303 -27.39 -10.10 3.12
CA ASN A 303 -26.55 -8.94 2.82
C ASN A 303 -25.07 -9.32 2.91
N PHE A 304 -24.29 -8.80 1.97
CA PHE A 304 -22.84 -8.95 1.92
C PHE A 304 -22.19 -7.59 1.74
N THR A 305 -21.38 -7.21 2.71
CA THR A 305 -20.65 -5.93 2.68
C THR A 305 -19.27 -6.14 2.08
N PHE A 306 -18.95 -5.32 1.10
CA PHE A 306 -17.64 -5.20 0.49
C PHE A 306 -17.12 -3.78 0.70
N ARG A 307 -15.87 -3.64 1.15
CA ARG A 307 -15.19 -2.35 1.30
C ARG A 307 -14.11 -2.25 0.26
N PHE A 308 -14.04 -1.10 -0.37
CA PHE A 308 -13.09 -0.78 -1.42
C PHE A 308 -12.24 0.39 -0.98
N TYR A 309 -10.93 0.25 -1.16
CA TYR A 309 -9.99 1.35 -1.08
C TYR A 309 -9.35 1.53 -2.45
N PHE A 310 -9.53 2.70 -3.04
CA PHE A 310 -8.95 3.04 -4.33
C PHE A 310 -8.22 4.35 -4.18
N GLY A 311 -6.91 4.31 -4.03
CA GLY A 311 -6.19 5.54 -3.74
C GLY A 311 -4.69 5.38 -3.56
N PRO A 312 -4.01 6.50 -3.27
CA PRO A 312 -2.60 6.50 -2.92
C PRO A 312 -2.35 5.70 -1.63
N LYS A 313 -1.15 5.16 -1.46
CA LYS A 313 -0.73 4.41 -0.26
C LYS A 313 -0.40 5.36 0.90
N ILE A 314 -1.44 6.05 1.40
CA ILE A 314 -1.35 6.94 2.55
C ILE A 314 -1.39 6.07 3.82
N LEU A 315 -0.35 6.19 4.65
CA LEU A 315 -0.17 5.32 5.82
C LEU A 315 -1.29 5.49 6.85
N ASP A 316 -1.74 6.72 7.11
CA ASP A 316 -2.73 6.98 8.15
C ASP A 316 -4.14 6.51 7.73
N GLU A 317 -4.50 6.65 6.46
CA GLU A 317 -5.74 6.09 5.92
C GLU A 317 -5.71 4.56 5.96
N LEU A 318 -4.61 3.94 5.52
CA LEU A 318 -4.47 2.49 5.54
C LEU A 318 -4.42 1.93 6.97
N LYS A 319 -3.88 2.66 7.95
CA LYS A 319 -3.97 2.28 9.37
C LYS A 319 -5.39 2.32 9.90
N SER A 320 -6.21 3.29 9.50
CA SER A 320 -7.60 3.40 9.94
C SER A 320 -8.42 2.16 9.55
N ILE A 321 -8.02 1.47 8.49
CA ILE A 321 -8.63 0.22 8.02
C ILE A 321 -7.84 -1.04 8.40
N HIS A 322 -6.82 -0.93 9.27
CA HIS A 322 -5.95 -2.04 9.67
C HIS A 322 -5.20 -2.72 8.50
N ARG A 323 -4.85 -1.94 7.46
CA ARG A 323 -4.12 -2.35 6.25
C ARG A 323 -2.78 -1.62 6.07
N ASP A 324 -2.15 -1.23 7.16
CA ASP A 324 -0.85 -0.55 7.17
C ASP A 324 0.25 -1.38 6.50
N MET A 325 0.21 -2.71 6.64
CA MET A 325 1.16 -3.63 6.03
C MET A 325 1.16 -3.64 4.49
N VAL A 326 0.15 -3.06 3.82
CA VAL A 326 0.12 -2.95 2.34
C VAL A 326 1.21 -2.00 1.83
N THR A 327 1.59 -1.02 2.63
CA THR A 327 2.51 0.06 2.24
C THR A 327 3.98 -0.35 2.11
N ASP A 328 4.36 -1.53 2.61
CA ASP A 328 5.75 -2.00 2.75
C ASP A 328 6.69 -1.04 3.49
N TYR A 329 6.17 -0.06 4.24
CA TYR A 329 7.04 0.83 5.02
C TYR A 329 7.74 0.01 6.11
N GLY A 330 9.05 -0.19 5.95
CA GLY A 330 9.88 -0.73 7.03
C GLY A 330 9.80 0.16 8.27
N PHE A 331 10.08 -0.41 9.45
CA PHE A 331 10.03 0.32 10.73
C PHE A 331 10.80 1.65 10.68
N LEU A 332 12.00 1.64 10.11
CA LEU A 332 12.85 2.83 9.99
C LEU A 332 12.25 3.89 9.04
N SER A 333 11.62 3.46 7.94
CA SER A 333 11.00 4.35 6.95
C SER A 333 9.71 4.98 7.50
N THR A 334 8.90 4.22 8.24
CA THR A 334 7.74 4.76 8.97
C THR A 334 8.14 5.81 9.99
N MET A 335 9.23 5.58 10.74
CA MET A 335 9.76 6.57 11.68
C MET A 335 10.21 7.84 10.97
N LEU A 336 10.92 7.69 9.84
CA LEU A 336 11.42 8.82 9.08
C LEU A 336 10.30 9.65 8.46
N LEU A 337 9.27 9.00 7.91
CA LEU A 337 8.11 9.66 7.31
C LEU A 337 7.41 10.54 8.35
N ARG A 338 7.18 10.06 9.56
CA ARG A 338 6.55 10.86 10.63
C ARG A 338 7.39 12.08 11.02
N ILE A 339 8.71 11.92 11.10
CA ILE A 339 9.61 13.05 11.38
C ILE A 339 9.53 14.07 10.24
N LEU A 340 9.47 13.61 8.99
CA LEU A 340 9.32 14.49 7.84
C LEU A 340 7.99 15.23 7.86
N GLN A 341 6.88 14.53 8.15
CA GLN A 341 5.55 15.12 8.29
C GLN A 341 5.48 16.15 9.43
N PHE A 342 6.20 15.93 10.53
CA PHE A 342 6.32 16.90 11.60
C PHE A 342 6.98 18.21 11.13
N PHE A 343 8.07 18.12 10.36
CA PHE A 343 8.70 19.32 9.81
C PHE A 343 7.85 19.98 8.73
N THR A 344 7.09 19.20 7.95
CA THR A 344 6.24 19.75 6.89
C THR A 344 4.98 20.44 7.43
N ALA A 345 4.51 20.03 8.60
CA ALA A 345 3.44 20.72 9.32
C ALA A 345 3.86 22.15 9.75
N ILE A 346 5.14 22.37 10.03
CA ILE A 346 5.68 23.70 10.37
C ILE A 346 5.95 24.51 9.09
N TYR A 347 6.57 23.86 8.09
CA TYR A 347 6.89 24.47 6.80
C TYR A 347 6.36 23.57 5.68
N PRO A 348 5.36 23.98 4.88
CA PRO A 348 4.77 23.15 3.82
C PRO A 348 5.69 23.04 2.60
N ASN A 349 6.92 22.56 2.81
CA ASN A 349 7.93 22.31 1.81
C ASN A 349 8.82 21.13 2.26
N PHE A 350 8.70 20.02 1.54
CA PHE A 350 9.43 18.80 1.84
C PHE A 350 10.94 18.93 1.69
N GLY A 351 11.44 19.74 0.76
CA GLY A 351 12.87 20.00 0.62
C GLY A 351 13.47 20.68 1.87
N LEU A 352 12.76 21.66 2.42
CA LEU A 352 13.17 22.30 3.68
C LEU A 352 13.08 21.33 4.85
N ALA A 353 12.04 20.49 4.92
CA ALA A 353 11.91 19.47 5.95
C ALA A 353 13.07 18.47 5.93
N ILE A 354 13.53 18.05 4.74
CA ILE A 354 14.72 17.20 4.59
C ILE A 354 15.98 17.93 5.08
N ILE A 355 16.15 19.22 4.73
CA ILE A 355 17.29 20.01 5.20
C ILE A 355 17.29 20.08 6.74
N PHE A 356 16.16 20.41 7.37
CA PHE A 356 16.05 20.45 8.83
C PHE A 356 16.35 19.10 9.47
N LEU A 357 15.82 18.01 8.91
CA LEU A 357 16.14 16.65 9.34
C LEU A 357 17.65 16.40 9.29
N THR A 358 18.33 16.75 8.20
CA THR A 358 19.80 16.55 8.10
C THR A 358 20.56 17.37 9.14
N VAL A 359 20.11 18.58 9.47
CA VAL A 359 20.71 19.43 10.51
C VAL A 359 20.53 18.78 11.89
N VAL A 360 19.33 18.31 12.22
CA VAL A 360 19.04 17.64 13.50
C VAL A 360 19.88 16.38 13.66
N VAL A 361 19.93 15.54 12.62
CA VAL A 361 20.78 14.34 12.62
C VAL A 361 22.25 14.72 12.80
N ARG A 362 22.76 15.74 12.09
CA ARG A 362 24.14 16.21 12.29
C ARG A 362 24.43 16.69 13.71
N ILE A 363 23.48 17.38 14.34
CA ILE A 363 23.64 17.87 15.73
C ILE A 363 23.68 16.68 16.70
N LEU A 364 22.80 15.68 16.52
CA LEU A 364 22.79 14.48 17.35
C LEU A 364 24.07 13.65 17.19
N LEU A 365 24.62 13.59 15.98
CA LEU A 365 25.86 12.87 15.68
C LEU A 365 27.13 13.68 15.96
N TYR A 366 27.01 14.98 16.19
CA TYR A 366 28.14 15.87 16.48
C TYR A 366 29.12 15.36 17.56
N PRO A 367 28.67 14.89 18.75
CA PRO A 367 29.59 14.34 19.75
C PRO A 367 30.34 13.09 19.25
N LEU A 368 29.68 12.28 18.42
CA LEU A 368 30.29 11.11 17.79
C LEU A 368 31.33 11.55 16.74
N THR A 369 31.01 12.55 15.92
CA THR A 369 31.92 13.14 14.94
C THR A 369 33.18 13.73 15.58
N ILE A 370 33.07 14.35 16.76
CA ILE A 370 34.24 14.82 17.52
C ILE A 370 35.15 13.64 17.93
N SER A 371 34.55 12.52 18.36
CA SER A 371 35.34 11.34 18.72
C SER A 371 36.04 10.74 17.49
N GLN A 372 35.35 10.70 16.35
CA GLN A 372 35.89 10.20 15.09
C GLN A 372 37.03 11.07 14.57
N THR A 373 36.88 12.39 14.58
CA THR A 373 37.92 13.35 14.16
C THR A 373 39.19 13.24 15.03
N LYS A 374 39.04 13.04 16.34
CA LYS A 374 40.18 12.74 17.23
C LYS A 374 40.89 11.44 16.85
N SER A 375 40.14 10.39 16.52
CA SER A 375 40.72 9.11 16.06
C SER A 375 41.46 9.26 14.73
N MET A 376 40.89 10.01 13.78
CA MET A 376 41.54 10.28 12.49
C MET A 376 42.83 11.10 12.64
N ALA A 377 42.84 12.10 13.52
CA ALA A 377 44.04 12.88 13.81
C ALA A 377 45.16 12.00 14.42
N LYS A 378 44.82 11.01 15.26
CA LYS A 378 45.79 10.01 15.75
C LYS A 378 46.29 9.11 14.63
N MET A 379 45.41 8.69 13.70
CA MET A 379 45.79 7.89 12.53
C MET A 379 46.78 8.63 11.60
N GLN A 380 46.56 9.91 11.35
CA GLN A 380 47.48 10.73 10.54
C GLN A 380 48.88 10.81 11.18
N LYS A 381 48.97 10.85 12.52
CA LYS A 381 50.25 10.87 13.24
C LYS A 381 51.05 9.56 13.13
N ILE A 382 50.37 8.41 13.00
CA ILE A 382 51.04 7.10 12.88
C ILE A 382 51.31 6.71 11.42
N GLN A 383 50.75 7.42 10.45
CA GLN A 383 50.97 7.21 9.03
C GLN A 383 52.45 7.15 8.59
N PRO A 384 53.36 8.01 9.10
CA PRO A 384 54.79 7.88 8.79
C PRO A 384 55.42 6.59 9.35
N LEU A 385 54.97 6.11 10.52
CA LEU A 385 55.44 4.84 11.08
C LEU A 385 54.95 3.64 10.26
N ILE A 386 53.75 3.73 9.70
CA ILE A 386 53.22 2.71 8.78
C ILE A 386 54.05 2.66 7.48
N GLN A 387 54.48 3.81 6.96
CA GLN A 387 55.39 3.87 5.80
C GLN A 387 56.74 3.21 6.11
N ASP A 388 57.30 3.45 7.29
CA ASP A 388 58.56 2.83 7.70
C ASP A 388 58.44 1.30 7.91
N ILE A 389 57.32 0.80 8.45
CA ILE A 389 57.02 -0.64 8.48
C ILE A 389 56.86 -1.19 7.06
N LYS A 390 56.20 -0.44 6.18
CA LYS A 390 56.01 -0.82 4.77
C LYS A 390 57.35 -0.94 4.03
N ASP A 391 58.29 -0.03 4.27
CA ASP A 391 59.62 -0.07 3.68
C ASP A 391 60.47 -1.22 4.22
N ARG A 392 60.31 -1.58 5.50
CA ARG A 392 61.02 -2.70 6.13
C ARG A 392 60.51 -4.09 5.73
N TYR A 393 59.23 -4.23 5.37
CA TYR A 393 58.59 -5.52 5.08
C TYR A 393 57.94 -5.60 3.68
N LYS A 394 58.53 -4.93 2.67
CA LYS A 394 57.99 -4.88 1.29
C LYS A 394 57.67 -6.25 0.69
N ASP A 395 58.50 -7.24 0.95
CA ASP A 395 58.38 -8.59 0.37
C ASP A 395 57.62 -9.58 1.27
N GLU A 396 57.17 -9.14 2.45
CA GLU A 396 56.52 -9.99 3.47
C GLU A 396 55.14 -9.43 3.89
N PRO A 397 54.09 -9.56 3.06
CA PRO A 397 52.78 -8.93 3.32
C PRO A 397 52.08 -9.44 4.59
N GLN A 398 52.36 -10.68 5.01
CA GLN A 398 51.82 -11.24 6.26
C GLN A 398 52.42 -10.55 7.49
N LYS A 399 53.75 -10.41 7.55
CA LYS A 399 54.43 -9.70 8.65
C LYS A 399 54.09 -8.21 8.67
N PHE A 400 53.94 -7.60 7.50
CA PHE A 400 53.48 -6.21 7.39
C PHE A 400 52.13 -6.00 8.09
N ASN A 401 51.12 -6.83 7.76
CA ASN A 401 49.79 -6.71 8.36
C ASN A 401 49.80 -6.92 9.89
N GLU A 402 50.63 -7.85 10.37
CA GLU A 402 50.77 -8.13 11.80
C GLU A 402 51.40 -6.95 12.57
N GLU A 403 52.47 -6.37 12.04
CA GLU A 403 53.13 -5.21 12.68
C GLU A 403 52.30 -3.93 12.60
N VAL A 404 51.56 -3.73 11.51
CA VAL A 404 50.60 -2.63 11.40
C VAL A 404 49.49 -2.77 12.45
N LEU A 405 49.00 -4.00 12.70
CA LEU A 405 47.98 -4.24 13.73
C LEU A 405 48.54 -4.00 15.14
N LYS A 406 49.76 -4.47 15.44
CA LYS A 406 50.44 -4.19 16.72
C LYS A 406 50.65 -2.69 16.92
N LEU A 407 51.00 -1.95 15.86
CA LEU A 407 51.13 -0.50 15.90
C LEU A 407 49.80 0.19 16.22
N TYR A 408 48.69 -0.25 15.62
CA TYR A 408 47.35 0.27 15.94
C TYR A 408 46.96 0.03 17.39
N GLN A 409 47.25 -1.17 17.92
CA GLN A 409 46.99 -1.50 19.32
C GLN A 409 47.84 -0.66 20.28
N LYS A 410 49.14 -0.50 19.98
CA LYS A 410 50.09 0.27 20.79
C LYS A 410 49.74 1.76 20.88
N HIS A 411 49.16 2.32 19.82
CA HIS A 411 48.74 3.72 19.77
C HIS A 411 47.25 3.94 20.09
N GLU A 412 46.52 2.87 20.46
CA GLU A 412 45.08 2.88 20.78
C GLU A 412 44.24 3.55 19.68
N VAL A 413 44.56 3.25 18.42
CA VAL A 413 43.86 3.81 17.25
C VAL A 413 42.95 2.74 16.65
N ASN A 414 41.67 3.06 16.47
CA ASN A 414 40.73 2.17 15.79
C ASN A 414 40.68 2.51 14.29
N PRO A 415 41.18 1.63 13.39
CA PRO A 415 41.16 1.87 11.94
C PRO A 415 39.72 1.97 11.38
N LEU A 416 38.73 1.36 12.04
CA LEU A 416 37.32 1.44 11.63
C LEU A 416 36.64 2.75 12.03
N GLY A 417 37.29 3.57 12.87
CA GLY A 417 36.73 4.86 13.31
C GLY A 417 36.54 5.88 12.17
N GLY A 418 37.26 5.71 11.05
CA GLY A 418 37.20 6.61 9.90
C GLY A 418 35.99 6.38 8.98
N CYS A 419 35.53 5.14 8.81
CA CYS A 419 34.36 4.81 7.98
C CYS A 419 33.05 4.75 8.78
N LEU A 420 33.13 4.79 10.12
CA LEU A 420 31.99 4.78 11.02
C LEU A 420 30.92 5.86 10.74
N PRO A 421 31.25 7.13 10.39
CA PRO A 421 30.21 8.11 10.08
C PRO A 421 29.46 7.78 8.78
N LEU A 422 30.14 7.20 7.78
CA LEU A 422 29.49 6.77 6.55
C LEU A 422 28.57 5.57 6.80
N LEU A 423 29.02 4.60 7.59
CA LEU A 423 28.23 3.43 7.97
C LEU A 423 26.99 3.81 8.79
N LEU A 424 27.09 4.82 9.65
CA LEU A 424 25.96 5.28 10.45
C LEU A 424 24.98 6.16 9.64
N GLN A 425 25.47 6.85 8.60
CA GLN A 425 24.63 7.60 7.66
C GLN A 425 23.90 6.68 6.67
N LEU A 426 24.46 5.52 6.33
CA LEU A 426 23.90 4.60 5.33
C LEU A 426 22.44 4.18 5.64
N PRO A 427 22.07 3.78 6.87
CA PRO A 427 20.68 3.48 7.21
C PRO A 427 19.73 4.67 7.04
N VAL A 428 20.19 5.87 7.41
CA VAL A 428 19.39 7.11 7.26
C VAL A 428 19.17 7.42 5.78
N LEU A 429 20.20 7.24 4.95
CA LEU A 429 20.09 7.43 3.50
C LEU A 429 19.15 6.42 2.86
N ILE A 430 19.25 5.13 3.22
CA ILE A 430 18.34 4.08 2.73
C ILE A 430 16.90 4.39 3.15
N ALA A 431 16.68 4.80 4.40
CA ALA A 431 15.37 5.18 4.88
C ALA A 431 14.80 6.37 4.10
N LEU A 432 15.60 7.41 3.86
CA LEU A 432 15.19 8.59 3.10
C LEU A 432 14.87 8.24 1.64
N TYR A 433 15.72 7.45 1.00
CA TYR A 433 15.50 6.97 -0.37
C TYR A 433 14.19 6.18 -0.49
N ASN A 434 13.93 5.27 0.44
CA ASN A 434 12.68 4.50 0.46
C ASN A 434 11.46 5.40 0.71
N THR A 435 11.55 6.36 1.65
CA THR A 435 10.46 7.30 1.92
C THR A 435 10.15 8.16 0.69
N ILE A 436 11.16 8.66 -0.02
CA ILE A 436 10.95 9.46 -1.25
C ILE A 436 10.31 8.64 -2.36
N ASN A 437 10.71 7.38 -2.55
CA ASN A 437 10.18 6.53 -3.63
C ASN A 437 8.78 5.96 -3.36
N ILE A 438 8.30 5.96 -2.12
CA ILE A 438 7.02 5.33 -1.76
C ILE A 438 5.97 6.38 -1.36
N ALA A 439 6.39 7.51 -0.77
CA ALA A 439 5.44 8.51 -0.29
C ALA A 439 4.86 9.29 -1.46
N VAL A 440 3.59 9.02 -1.77
CA VAL A 440 2.80 9.79 -2.76
C VAL A 440 2.72 11.27 -2.40
N GLU A 441 2.76 11.60 -1.11
CA GLU A 441 2.76 12.98 -0.61
C GLU A 441 3.92 13.83 -1.14
N LEU A 442 5.02 13.18 -1.59
CA LEU A 442 6.22 13.83 -2.12
C LEU A 442 6.20 14.02 -3.65
N ARG A 443 5.19 13.48 -4.34
CA ARG A 443 4.93 13.70 -5.77
C ARG A 443 4.11 14.98 -5.95
#